data_AF-A0A1R0UMT8-F1
#
_entry.id   AF-A0A1R0UMT8-F1
#
_cell.length_a   1.000
_cell.length_b   1.000
_cell.length_c   1.000
_cell.angle_alpha   90.00
_cell.angle_beta   90.00
_cell.angle_gamma   90.00
#
_symmetry.space_group_name_H-M   'P 1'
#
loop_
_entity.id
_entity.type
_entity.pdbx_description
1 polymer ?
#
loop_
_entity_poly.entity_id
_entity_poly.type
_entity_poly.pdbx_seq_one_letter_code
_entity_poly.pdbx_strand_id
1 'polypeptide(L)'
;MTAALIRALADCTAVVTLGLAAVPLLESARYRAELVRKAGRPLTVAAAVWLLAEVVRLTVAAAETAGLQVWQLGMSTLADFGVHTAAGRSGLVGIAAAVIVGGVAAFASPSAATTAATVGVAAVGIAARTLTGHLSESPIGGMAVAVHALAAGTWCGVLAALVLTVSHRGQWARVLPRFSQLSLWCVGVLLAAGVGGAVIRLGSPTELWSTDYGRVLTAKLVVTVVLLTLAWRNRSQWLPAARAHRSSAALSRNRSRVELGIMAVAVTLAAALAVTG
;
A
#
# COMPACT_ATOMS: atom_id res chain seq x y z
N MET A 1 16.01 -14.90 -0.61
CA MET A 1 16.06 -13.45 -0.89
C MET A 1 15.12 -13.02 -2.01
N THR A 2 14.94 -13.82 -3.07
CA THR A 2 14.05 -13.54 -4.21
C THR A 2 12.56 -13.43 -3.87
N ALA A 3 12.01 -14.33 -3.04
CA ALA A 3 10.58 -14.32 -2.68
C ALA A 3 10.15 -13.04 -1.93
N ALA A 4 10.96 -12.56 -0.98
CA ALA A 4 10.69 -11.33 -0.24
C ALA A 4 10.70 -10.08 -1.14
N LEU A 5 11.60 -10.04 -2.13
CA LEU A 5 11.66 -8.95 -3.11
C LEU A 5 10.45 -8.94 -4.05
N ILE A 6 10.03 -10.12 -4.54
CA ILE A 6 8.83 -10.26 -5.37
C ILE A 6 7.59 -9.81 -4.59
N ARG A 7 7.48 -10.23 -3.32
CA ARG A 7 6.41 -9.80 -2.42
C ARG A 7 6.42 -8.29 -2.22
N ALA A 8 7.57 -7.71 -1.87
CA ALA A 8 7.69 -6.27 -1.69
C ALA A 8 7.32 -5.49 -2.96
N LEU A 9 7.70 -5.98 -4.14
CA LEU A 9 7.31 -5.38 -5.42
C LEU A 9 5.80 -5.42 -5.62
N ALA A 10 5.16 -6.57 -5.39
CA ALA A 10 3.71 -6.71 -5.50
C ALA A 10 2.97 -5.80 -4.52
N ASP A 11 3.41 -5.74 -3.26
CA ASP A 11 2.80 -4.90 -2.24
C ASP A 11 2.97 -3.40 -2.57
N CYS A 12 4.17 -2.97 -2.96
CA CYS A 12 4.44 -1.58 -3.36
C CYS A 12 3.62 -1.15 -4.59
N THR A 13 3.50 -2.00 -5.60
CA THR A 13 2.76 -1.69 -6.83
C THR A 13 1.25 -1.69 -6.61
N ALA A 14 0.73 -2.57 -5.76
CA ALA A 14 -0.66 -2.51 -5.29
C ALA A 14 -0.95 -1.20 -4.55
N VAL A 15 -0.06 -0.79 -3.64
CA VAL A 15 -0.17 0.47 -2.88
C VAL A 15 -0.14 1.68 -3.81
N VAL A 16 0.77 1.72 -4.78
CA VAL A 16 0.83 2.81 -5.77
C VAL A 16 -0.43 2.83 -6.64
N THR A 17 -0.95 1.66 -7.02
CA THR A 17 -2.19 1.51 -7.79
C THR A 17 -3.40 2.06 -7.02
N LEU A 18 -3.57 1.68 -5.75
CA LEU A 18 -4.59 2.22 -4.86
C LEU A 18 -4.49 3.75 -4.75
N GLY A 19 -3.27 4.24 -4.55
CA GLY A 19 -2.96 5.67 -4.48
C GLY A 19 -3.37 6.46 -5.71
N LEU A 20 -2.99 5.97 -6.90
CA LEU A 20 -3.30 6.60 -8.18
C LEU A 20 -4.80 6.57 -8.49
N ALA A 21 -5.50 5.51 -8.07
CA ALA A 21 -6.97 5.45 -8.16
C ALA A 21 -7.64 6.45 -7.20
N ALA A 22 -7.08 6.65 -6.00
CA ALA A 22 -7.67 7.50 -4.96
C ALA A 22 -7.32 8.99 -5.08
N VAL A 23 -6.17 9.35 -5.66
CA VAL A 23 -5.69 10.75 -5.71
C VAL A 23 -6.68 11.74 -6.34
N PRO A 24 -7.48 11.39 -7.36
CA PRO A 24 -8.50 12.31 -7.91
C PRO A 24 -9.58 12.71 -6.90
N LEU A 25 -9.81 11.90 -5.86
CA LEU A 25 -10.78 12.18 -4.80
C LEU A 25 -10.33 13.33 -3.88
N LEU A 26 -9.03 13.67 -3.87
CA LEU A 26 -8.50 14.83 -3.15
C LEU A 26 -8.79 16.17 -3.85
N GLU A 27 -9.20 16.15 -5.11
CA GLU A 27 -9.57 17.35 -5.84
C GLU A 27 -11.08 17.60 -5.82
N SER A 28 -11.42 18.88 -5.96
CA SER A 28 -12.79 19.32 -6.19
C SER A 28 -13.31 18.83 -7.55
N ALA A 29 -14.63 18.77 -7.73
CA ALA A 29 -15.26 18.33 -8.98
C ALA A 29 -14.69 19.07 -10.22
N ARG A 30 -14.37 20.36 -10.07
CA ARG A 30 -13.79 21.20 -11.12
C ARG A 30 -12.43 20.71 -11.65
N TYR A 31 -11.55 20.23 -10.78
CA TYR A 31 -10.17 19.83 -11.15
C TYR A 31 -9.97 18.31 -11.17
N ARG A 32 -10.96 17.54 -10.71
CA ARG A 32 -10.89 16.08 -10.65
C ARG A 32 -10.59 15.46 -12.02
N ALA A 33 -11.28 15.91 -13.08
CA ALA A 33 -11.09 15.37 -14.42
C ALA A 33 -9.65 15.54 -14.95
N GLU A 34 -9.00 16.66 -14.63
CA GLU A 34 -7.59 16.88 -14.98
C GLU A 34 -6.68 15.86 -14.28
N LEU A 35 -6.92 15.64 -12.98
CA LEU A 35 -6.11 14.72 -12.19
C LEU A 35 -6.34 13.27 -12.58
N VAL A 36 -7.58 12.87 -12.93
CA VAL A 36 -7.87 11.54 -13.50
C VAL A 36 -7.08 11.31 -14.79
N ARG A 37 -7.07 12.28 -15.72
CA ARG A 37 -6.28 12.14 -16.96
C ARG A 37 -4.78 12.01 -16.69
N LYS A 38 -4.24 12.81 -15.76
CA LYS A 38 -2.83 12.74 -15.35
C LYS A 38 -2.48 11.42 -14.66
N ALA A 39 -3.40 10.86 -13.89
CA ALA A 39 -3.22 9.59 -13.20
C ALA A 39 -3.40 8.36 -14.10
N GLY A 40 -4.14 8.46 -15.21
CA GLY A 40 -4.51 7.32 -16.08
C GLY A 40 -3.33 6.47 -16.53
N ARG A 41 -2.35 7.04 -17.26
CA ARG A 41 -1.18 6.28 -17.73
C ARG A 41 -0.35 5.69 -16.58
N PRO A 42 0.02 6.45 -15.53
CA PRO A 42 0.67 5.87 -14.36
C PRO A 42 -0.13 4.74 -13.70
N LEU A 43 -1.46 4.87 -13.61
CA LEU A 43 -2.33 3.87 -13.01
C LEU A 43 -2.34 2.57 -13.83
N THR A 44 -2.47 2.66 -15.15
CA THR A 44 -2.38 1.49 -16.05
C THR A 44 -1.03 0.79 -15.91
N VAL A 45 0.07 1.54 -15.89
CA VAL A 45 1.41 0.96 -15.73
C VAL A 45 1.56 0.31 -14.36
N ALA A 46 1.15 0.98 -13.27
CA ALA A 46 1.24 0.43 -11.92
C ALA A 46 0.41 -0.85 -11.77
N ALA A 47 -0.81 -0.87 -12.34
CA ALA A 47 -1.67 -2.05 -12.34
C ALA A 47 -1.08 -3.21 -13.15
N ALA A 48 -0.44 -2.92 -14.30
CA ALA A 48 0.24 -3.95 -15.09
C ALA A 48 1.46 -4.54 -14.36
N VAL A 49 2.26 -3.71 -13.70
CA VAL A 49 3.39 -4.19 -12.90
C VAL A 49 2.89 -4.97 -11.68
N TRP A 50 1.81 -4.53 -11.03
CA TRP A 50 1.16 -5.26 -9.94
C TRP A 50 0.68 -6.64 -10.39
N LEU A 51 0.01 -6.71 -11.56
CA LEU A 51 -0.42 -7.98 -12.16
C LEU A 51 0.75 -8.93 -12.38
N LEU A 52 1.82 -8.45 -13.05
CA LEU A 52 3.00 -9.26 -13.32
C LEU A 52 3.67 -9.75 -12.02
N ALA A 53 3.81 -8.86 -11.03
CA ALA A 53 4.37 -9.20 -9.74
C ALA A 53 3.53 -10.25 -9.00
N GLU A 54 2.20 -10.16 -9.05
CA GLU A 54 1.32 -11.17 -8.44
C GLU A 54 1.36 -12.52 -9.14
N VAL A 55 1.41 -12.54 -10.48
CA VAL A 55 1.55 -13.79 -11.24
C VAL A 55 2.86 -14.47 -10.86
N VAL A 56 3.98 -13.74 -10.91
CA VAL A 56 5.30 -14.28 -10.53
C VAL A 56 5.28 -14.78 -9.08
N ARG A 57 4.71 -14.01 -8.16
CA ARG A 57 4.60 -14.40 -6.75
C ARG A 57 3.79 -15.69 -6.56
N LEU A 58 2.63 -15.80 -7.21
CA LEU A 58 1.76 -16.96 -7.10
C LEU A 58 2.42 -18.21 -7.70
N THR A 59 3.12 -18.08 -8.83
CA THR A 59 3.89 -19.18 -9.42
C THR A 59 5.05 -19.62 -8.54
N VAL A 60 5.82 -18.68 -7.95
CA VAL A 60 6.91 -19.02 -7.02
C VAL A 60 6.37 -19.71 -5.77
N ALA A 61 5.29 -19.19 -5.17
CA ALA A 61 4.69 -19.80 -3.99
C ALA A 61 4.14 -21.22 -4.27
N ALA A 62 3.55 -21.44 -5.44
CA ALA A 62 3.08 -22.75 -5.86
C ALA A 62 4.25 -23.75 -6.03
N ALA A 63 5.35 -23.31 -6.66
CA ALA A 63 6.55 -24.13 -6.83
C ALA A 63 7.21 -24.49 -5.50
N GLU A 64 7.35 -23.50 -4.59
CA GLU A 64 7.89 -23.72 -3.24
C GLU A 64 7.02 -24.70 -2.44
N THR A 65 5.69 -24.55 -2.51
CA THR A 65 4.74 -25.45 -1.82
C THR A 65 4.79 -26.88 -2.37
N ALA A 66 4.99 -27.02 -3.68
CA ALA A 66 5.11 -28.32 -4.34
C ALA A 66 6.51 -28.95 -4.21
N GLY A 67 7.51 -28.23 -3.67
CA GLY A 67 8.90 -28.68 -3.61
C GLY A 67 9.56 -28.81 -5.00
N LEU A 68 9.06 -28.04 -5.99
CA LEU A 68 9.50 -28.09 -7.38
C LEU A 68 10.27 -26.82 -7.77
N GLN A 69 11.07 -26.92 -8.83
CA GLN A 69 11.59 -25.73 -9.49
C GLN A 69 10.50 -25.08 -10.36
N VAL A 70 10.55 -23.75 -10.53
CA VAL A 70 9.50 -22.99 -11.25
C VAL A 70 9.28 -23.49 -12.68
N TRP A 71 10.33 -23.92 -13.39
CA TRP A 71 10.23 -24.46 -14.74
C TRP A 71 9.68 -25.89 -14.83
N GLN A 72 9.59 -26.60 -13.70
CA GLN A 72 9.00 -27.93 -13.60
C GLN A 72 7.52 -27.90 -13.19
N LEU A 73 6.99 -26.71 -12.86
CA LEU A 73 5.64 -26.56 -12.36
C LEU A 73 4.61 -26.73 -13.48
N GLY A 74 3.78 -27.77 -13.37
CA GLY A 74 2.66 -27.99 -14.28
C GLY A 74 1.52 -27.00 -14.04
N MET A 75 0.77 -26.69 -15.12
CA MET A 75 -0.42 -25.82 -15.03
C MET A 75 -1.50 -26.37 -14.10
N SER A 76 -1.62 -27.70 -14.01
CA SER A 76 -2.54 -28.36 -13.08
C SER A 76 -2.17 -28.10 -11.63
N THR A 77 -0.90 -28.24 -11.26
CA THR A 77 -0.39 -27.95 -9.91
C THR A 77 -0.55 -26.48 -9.55
N LEU A 78 -0.30 -25.58 -10.49
CA LEU A 78 -0.51 -24.13 -10.30
C LEU A 78 -1.99 -23.80 -10.06
N ALA A 79 -2.90 -24.39 -10.85
CA ALA A 79 -4.33 -24.22 -10.68
C ALA A 79 -4.82 -24.81 -9.35
N ASP A 80 -4.32 -25.99 -8.99
CA ASP A 80 -4.65 -26.66 -7.74
C ASP A 80 -4.22 -25.83 -6.53
N PHE A 81 -2.97 -25.32 -6.53
CA PHE A 81 -2.49 -24.38 -5.52
C PHE A 81 -3.38 -23.13 -5.46
N GLY A 82 -3.70 -22.54 -6.61
CA GLY A 82 -4.52 -21.33 -6.72
C GLY A 82 -5.90 -21.48 -6.10
N VAL A 83 -6.58 -22.60 -6.34
CA VAL A 83 -7.98 -22.81 -5.91
C VAL A 83 -8.07 -23.39 -4.51
N HIS A 84 -7.20 -24.35 -4.17
CA HIS A 84 -7.34 -25.12 -2.94
C HIS A 84 -6.58 -24.52 -1.75
N THR A 85 -5.56 -23.70 -1.98
CA THR A 85 -4.85 -23.03 -0.88
C THR A 85 -5.37 -21.62 -0.60
N ALA A 86 -5.36 -21.21 0.67
CA ALA A 86 -5.75 -19.86 1.06
C ALA A 86 -4.79 -18.79 0.45
N ALA A 87 -3.50 -19.10 0.41
CA ALA A 87 -2.48 -18.25 -0.21
C ALA A 87 -2.73 -18.07 -1.72
N GLY A 88 -3.03 -19.16 -2.43
CA GLY A 88 -3.40 -19.17 -3.85
C GLY A 88 -4.63 -18.30 -4.12
N ARG A 89 -5.73 -18.53 -3.39
CA ARG A 89 -6.97 -17.75 -3.56
C ARG A 89 -6.75 -16.25 -3.33
N SER A 90 -5.98 -15.87 -2.32
CA SER A 90 -5.65 -14.45 -2.10
C SER A 90 -4.85 -13.84 -3.24
N GLY A 91 -3.93 -14.61 -3.85
CA GLY A 91 -3.19 -14.16 -5.02
C GLY A 91 -4.08 -14.03 -6.24
N LEU A 92 -5.02 -14.96 -6.46
CA LEU A 92 -6.01 -14.84 -7.54
C LEU A 92 -6.89 -13.59 -7.40
N VAL A 93 -7.31 -13.24 -6.17
CA VAL A 93 -8.02 -11.98 -5.92
C VAL A 93 -7.15 -10.77 -6.24
N GLY A 94 -5.87 -10.79 -5.88
CA GLY A 94 -4.90 -9.75 -6.25
C GLY A 94 -4.74 -9.59 -7.76
N ILE A 95 -4.60 -10.70 -8.48
CA ILE A 95 -4.53 -10.76 -9.96
C ILE A 95 -5.81 -10.17 -10.58
N ALA A 96 -6.98 -10.62 -10.13
CA ALA A 96 -8.27 -10.13 -10.62
C ALA A 96 -8.41 -8.63 -10.37
N ALA A 97 -8.05 -8.14 -9.19
CA ALA A 97 -8.08 -6.72 -8.87
C ALA A 97 -7.14 -5.91 -9.79
N ALA A 98 -5.93 -6.38 -10.03
CA ALA A 98 -4.97 -5.72 -10.93
C ALA A 98 -5.48 -5.65 -12.37
N VAL A 99 -6.07 -6.75 -12.89
CA VAL A 99 -6.69 -6.80 -14.23
C VAL A 99 -7.84 -5.82 -14.33
N ILE A 100 -8.77 -5.84 -13.37
CA ILE A 100 -9.95 -4.96 -13.38
C ILE A 100 -9.52 -3.50 -13.32
N VAL A 101 -8.60 -3.15 -12.41
CA VAL A 101 -8.11 -1.76 -12.29
C VAL A 101 -7.38 -1.32 -13.56
N GLY A 102 -6.51 -2.15 -14.11
CA GLY A 102 -5.79 -1.87 -15.35
C GLY A 102 -6.74 -1.69 -16.54
N GLY A 103 -7.75 -2.55 -16.67
CA GLY A 103 -8.77 -2.48 -17.71
C GLY A 103 -9.64 -1.23 -17.60
N VAL A 104 -10.12 -0.90 -16.39
CA VAL A 104 -10.88 0.34 -16.15
C VAL A 104 -10.01 1.57 -16.46
N ALA A 105 -8.74 1.58 -16.04
CA ALA A 105 -7.84 2.70 -16.30
C ALA A 105 -7.52 2.89 -17.80
N ALA A 106 -7.47 1.80 -18.57
CA ALA A 106 -7.15 1.83 -20.00
C ALA A 106 -8.36 2.13 -20.90
N PHE A 107 -9.55 1.65 -20.53
CA PHE A 107 -10.70 1.60 -21.45
C PHE A 107 -11.95 2.33 -20.96
N ALA A 108 -12.11 2.57 -19.65
CA ALA A 108 -13.34 3.16 -19.13
C ALA A 108 -13.32 4.69 -19.18
N SER A 109 -14.50 5.27 -19.42
CA SER A 109 -14.70 6.71 -19.26
C SER A 109 -14.66 7.10 -17.77
N PRO A 110 -13.91 8.15 -17.40
CA PRO A 110 -13.75 8.53 -16.01
C PRO A 110 -15.04 9.15 -15.46
N SER A 111 -15.53 8.60 -14.35
CA SER A 111 -16.68 9.10 -13.60
C SER A 111 -16.43 8.94 -12.09
N ALA A 112 -17.28 9.55 -11.26
CA ALA A 112 -17.18 9.37 -9.81
C ALA A 112 -17.39 7.91 -9.40
N ALA A 113 -18.34 7.22 -10.05
CA ALA A 113 -18.64 5.82 -9.82
C ALA A 113 -17.48 4.91 -10.23
N THR A 114 -16.89 5.12 -11.42
CA THR A 114 -15.74 4.31 -11.86
C THR A 114 -14.54 4.55 -10.97
N THR A 115 -14.27 5.80 -10.56
CA THR A 115 -13.19 6.11 -9.60
C THR A 115 -13.39 5.37 -8.27
N ALA A 116 -14.59 5.45 -7.68
CA ALA A 116 -14.89 4.78 -6.41
C ALA A 116 -14.77 3.26 -6.53
N ALA A 117 -15.27 2.68 -7.62
CA ALA A 117 -15.15 1.25 -7.90
C ALA A 117 -13.69 0.82 -8.05
N THR A 118 -12.86 1.57 -8.79
CA THR A 118 -11.43 1.28 -8.94
C THR A 118 -10.68 1.31 -7.61
N VAL A 119 -10.98 2.30 -6.74
CA VAL A 119 -10.42 2.37 -5.38
C VAL A 119 -10.84 1.15 -4.56
N GLY A 120 -12.13 0.80 -4.58
CA GLY A 120 -12.66 -0.36 -3.87
C GLY A 120 -12.01 -1.67 -4.31
N VAL A 121 -11.88 -1.89 -5.63
CA VAL A 121 -11.24 -3.09 -6.19
C VAL A 121 -9.75 -3.17 -5.79
N ALA A 122 -9.01 -2.07 -5.89
CA ALA A 122 -7.61 -2.03 -5.45
C ALA A 122 -7.47 -2.33 -3.94
N ALA A 123 -8.38 -1.79 -3.12
CA ALA A 123 -8.42 -2.05 -1.69
C ALA A 123 -8.74 -3.53 -1.39
N VAL A 124 -9.69 -4.15 -2.10
CA VAL A 124 -9.99 -5.58 -1.97
C VAL A 124 -8.78 -6.44 -2.31
N GLY A 125 -8.02 -6.11 -3.36
CA GLY A 125 -6.80 -6.83 -3.72
C GLY A 125 -5.72 -6.80 -2.63
N ILE A 126 -5.57 -5.66 -1.92
CA ILE A 126 -4.66 -5.53 -0.77
C ILE A 126 -5.20 -6.31 0.43
N ALA A 127 -6.48 -6.14 0.77
CA ALA A 127 -7.10 -6.74 1.94
C ALA A 127 -7.18 -8.28 1.86
N ALA A 128 -7.43 -8.83 0.67
CA ALA A 128 -7.55 -10.27 0.46
C ALA A 128 -6.32 -11.04 0.96
N ARG A 129 -5.13 -10.48 0.81
CA ARG A 129 -3.87 -11.09 1.26
C ARG A 129 -3.72 -11.10 2.79
N THR A 130 -4.17 -10.04 3.44
CA THR A 130 -4.10 -9.92 4.90
C THR A 130 -5.13 -10.81 5.61
N LEU A 131 -6.25 -11.09 4.95
CA LEU A 131 -7.36 -11.83 5.54
C LEU A 131 -7.11 -13.35 5.53
N THR A 132 -6.47 -13.90 4.50
CA THR A 132 -6.36 -15.36 4.30
C THR A 132 -5.48 -16.12 5.29
N GLY A 133 -4.65 -15.45 6.10
CA GLY A 133 -3.85 -16.08 7.15
C GLY A 133 -4.37 -15.83 8.57
N HIS A 134 -4.88 -14.63 8.84
CA HIS A 134 -5.26 -14.22 10.19
C HIS A 134 -6.74 -14.44 10.52
N LEU A 135 -7.63 -14.52 9.52
CA LEU A 135 -9.04 -14.83 9.80
C LEU A 135 -9.24 -16.22 10.40
N SER A 136 -8.39 -17.19 10.04
CA SER A 136 -8.43 -18.54 10.62
C SER A 136 -7.95 -18.58 12.07
N GLU A 137 -7.13 -17.62 12.50
CA GLU A 137 -6.65 -17.50 13.88
C GLU A 137 -7.60 -16.67 14.74
N SER A 138 -8.04 -15.51 14.22
CA SER A 138 -8.96 -14.59 14.89
C SER A 138 -9.64 -13.67 13.87
N PRO A 139 -10.97 -13.66 13.75
CA PRO A 139 -11.69 -12.74 12.86
C PRO A 139 -11.36 -11.26 13.12
N ILE A 140 -11.21 -10.89 14.39
CA ILE A 140 -10.86 -9.52 14.81
C ILE A 140 -9.42 -9.21 14.43
N GLY A 141 -8.49 -10.14 14.67
CA GLY A 141 -7.08 -9.99 14.29
C GLY A 141 -6.90 -9.82 12.78
N GLY A 142 -7.57 -10.66 11.97
CA GLY A 142 -7.53 -10.54 10.52
C GLY A 142 -8.09 -9.22 10.01
N MET A 143 -9.21 -8.75 10.57
CA MET A 143 -9.76 -7.44 10.23
C MET A 143 -8.80 -6.30 10.62
N ALA A 144 -8.20 -6.35 11.81
CA ALA A 144 -7.25 -5.33 12.27
C ALA A 144 -6.02 -5.23 11.34
N VAL A 145 -5.48 -6.37 10.89
CA VAL A 145 -4.36 -6.40 9.94
C VAL A 145 -4.78 -5.86 8.57
N ALA A 146 -5.97 -6.20 8.09
CA ALA A 146 -6.49 -5.67 6.82
C ALA A 146 -6.69 -4.15 6.87
N VAL A 147 -7.32 -3.64 7.94
CA VAL A 147 -7.51 -2.21 8.17
C VAL A 147 -6.16 -1.48 8.28
N HIS A 148 -5.19 -2.07 8.98
CA HIS A 148 -3.83 -1.52 9.07
C HIS A 148 -3.17 -1.44 7.69
N ALA A 149 -3.21 -2.52 6.90
CA ALA A 149 -2.63 -2.54 5.55
C ALA A 149 -3.30 -1.54 4.61
N LEU A 150 -4.64 -1.40 4.69
CA LEU A 150 -5.38 -0.40 3.91
C LEU A 150 -5.06 1.03 4.33
N ALA A 151 -4.90 1.30 5.63
CA ALA A 151 -4.51 2.61 6.12
C ALA A 151 -3.09 2.98 5.67
N ALA A 152 -2.14 2.05 5.78
CA ALA A 152 -0.77 2.21 5.29
C ALA A 152 -0.76 2.43 3.76
N GLY A 153 -1.45 1.56 3.02
CA GLY A 153 -1.54 1.63 1.56
C GLY A 153 -2.19 2.92 1.07
N THR A 154 -3.24 3.40 1.75
CA THR A 154 -3.89 4.66 1.41
C THR A 154 -2.95 5.84 1.65
N TRP A 155 -2.27 5.89 2.80
CA TRP A 155 -1.35 6.98 3.11
C TRP A 155 -0.15 7.02 2.16
N CYS A 156 0.57 5.90 2.05
CA CYS A 156 1.75 5.78 1.19
C CYS A 156 1.40 5.93 -0.29
N GLY A 157 0.34 5.25 -0.73
CA GLY A 157 -0.10 5.23 -2.11
C GLY A 157 -0.52 6.61 -2.59
N VAL A 158 -1.37 7.31 -1.84
CA VAL A 158 -1.83 8.64 -2.24
C VAL A 158 -0.66 9.63 -2.27
N LEU A 159 0.30 9.54 -1.35
CA LEU A 159 1.50 10.37 -1.40
C LEU A 159 2.36 10.07 -2.65
N ALA A 160 2.49 8.80 -3.02
CA ALA A 160 3.19 8.40 -4.25
C ALA A 160 2.48 8.95 -5.49
N ALA A 161 1.16 8.83 -5.53
CA ALA A 161 0.35 9.38 -6.60
C ALA A 161 0.48 10.91 -6.71
N LEU A 162 0.55 11.64 -5.59
CA LEU A 162 0.80 13.08 -5.59
C LEU A 162 2.17 13.41 -6.20
N VAL A 163 3.22 12.67 -5.83
CA VAL A 163 4.57 12.86 -6.42
C VAL A 163 4.58 12.62 -7.93
N LEU A 164 3.82 11.63 -8.41
CA LEU A 164 3.75 11.25 -9.82
C LEU A 164 2.89 12.22 -10.65
N THR A 165 1.81 12.75 -10.09
CA THR A 165 0.77 13.46 -10.87
C THR A 165 0.75 14.97 -10.67
N VAL A 166 1.19 15.46 -9.51
CA VAL A 166 1.10 16.89 -9.15
C VAL A 166 2.37 17.63 -9.52
N SER A 167 2.26 18.60 -10.43
CA SER A 167 3.43 19.24 -11.05
C SER A 167 3.65 20.70 -10.66
N HIS A 168 2.63 21.43 -10.23
CA HIS A 168 2.76 22.88 -9.98
C HIS A 168 2.25 23.33 -8.61
N ARG A 169 2.72 24.51 -8.18
CA ARG A 169 2.50 25.06 -6.83
C ARG A 169 1.01 25.17 -6.45
N GLY A 170 0.18 25.55 -7.43
CA GLY A 170 -1.26 25.76 -7.22
C GLY A 170 -2.00 24.45 -6.93
N GLN A 171 -1.65 23.35 -7.60
CA GLN A 171 -2.21 22.03 -7.29
C GLN A 171 -1.79 21.58 -5.89
N TRP A 172 -0.49 21.70 -5.55
CA TRP A 172 0.00 21.36 -4.21
C TRP A 172 -0.77 22.10 -3.11
N ALA A 173 -1.01 23.40 -3.28
CA ALA A 173 -1.77 24.20 -2.33
C ALA A 173 -3.22 23.70 -2.12
N ARG A 174 -3.85 23.10 -3.15
CA ARG A 174 -5.22 22.56 -3.08
C ARG A 174 -5.29 21.15 -2.49
N VAL A 175 -4.38 20.26 -2.89
CA VAL A 175 -4.45 18.83 -2.52
C VAL A 175 -3.78 18.54 -1.19
N LEU A 176 -2.72 19.27 -0.83
CA LEU A 176 -1.96 19.02 0.40
C LEU A 176 -2.79 19.16 1.69
N PRO A 177 -3.73 20.14 1.83
CA PRO A 177 -4.63 20.19 2.97
C PRO A 177 -5.48 18.94 3.15
N ARG A 178 -6.05 18.40 2.06
CA ARG A 178 -6.89 17.20 2.12
C ARG A 178 -6.06 15.95 2.36
N PHE A 179 -4.90 15.84 1.72
CA PHE A 179 -3.94 14.79 2.01
C PHE A 179 -3.49 14.80 3.47
N SER A 180 -3.21 15.97 4.05
CA SER A 180 -2.80 16.08 5.45
C SER A 180 -3.91 15.69 6.43
N GLN A 181 -5.18 15.85 6.06
CA GLN A 181 -6.31 15.36 6.87
C GLN A 181 -6.46 13.84 6.74
N LEU A 182 -6.36 13.30 5.51
CA LEU A 182 -6.36 11.87 5.24
C LEU A 182 -5.23 11.16 6.00
N SER A 183 -4.01 11.71 5.95
CA SER A 183 -2.85 11.13 6.60
C SER A 183 -2.99 11.06 8.12
N LEU A 184 -3.64 12.05 8.75
CA LEU A 184 -3.93 11.98 10.19
C LEU A 184 -4.85 10.81 10.55
N TRP A 185 -5.91 10.59 9.77
CA TRP A 185 -6.80 9.45 9.99
C TRP A 185 -6.06 8.13 9.80
N CYS A 186 -5.29 7.99 8.72
CA CYS A 186 -4.45 6.82 8.48
C CYS A 186 -3.49 6.57 9.65
N VAL A 187 -2.77 7.60 10.11
CA VAL A 187 -1.87 7.51 11.25
C VAL A 187 -2.58 7.05 12.52
N GLY A 188 -3.75 7.60 12.84
CA GLY A 188 -4.54 7.18 14.00
C GLY A 188 -4.90 5.69 13.95
N VAL A 189 -5.36 5.23 12.79
CA VAL A 189 -5.67 3.81 12.54
C VAL A 189 -4.44 2.93 12.67
N LEU A 190 -3.31 3.33 12.09
CA LEU A 190 -2.05 2.58 12.14
C LEU A 190 -1.52 2.45 13.57
N LEU A 191 -1.59 3.52 14.36
CA LEU A 191 -1.19 3.50 15.76
C LEU A 191 -2.10 2.61 16.59
N ALA A 192 -3.42 2.73 16.45
CA ALA A 192 -4.37 1.89 17.19
C ALA A 192 -4.16 0.40 16.88
N ALA A 193 -4.07 0.04 15.59
CA ALA A 193 -3.85 -1.34 15.18
C ALA A 193 -2.45 -1.86 15.55
N GLY A 194 -1.41 -1.02 15.43
CA GLY A 194 -0.04 -1.37 15.76
C GLY A 194 0.19 -1.59 17.25
N VAL A 195 -0.34 -0.69 18.10
CA VAL A 195 -0.28 -0.83 19.56
C VAL A 195 -1.10 -2.02 20.02
N GLY A 196 -2.32 -2.19 19.51
CA GLY A 196 -3.15 -3.37 19.82
C GLY A 196 -2.45 -4.68 19.47
N GLY A 197 -1.84 -4.77 18.28
CA GLY A 197 -1.07 -5.94 17.87
C GLY A 197 0.15 -6.21 18.75
N ALA A 198 0.87 -5.16 19.16
CA ALA A 198 2.03 -5.29 20.05
C ALA A 198 1.64 -5.79 21.44
N VAL A 199 0.57 -5.24 22.03
CA VAL A 199 0.08 -5.63 23.36
C VAL A 199 -0.40 -7.08 23.39
N ILE A 200 -1.01 -7.57 22.30
CA ILE A 200 -1.47 -8.97 22.22
C ILE A 200 -0.30 -9.94 22.07
N ARG A 201 0.79 -9.53 21.40
CA ARG A 201 1.92 -10.41 21.06
C ARG A 201 3.05 -10.41 22.08
N LEU A 202 3.27 -9.31 22.82
CA LEU A 202 4.35 -9.20 23.80
C LEU A 202 3.83 -9.57 25.19
N GLY A 203 4.45 -10.58 25.81
CA GLY A 203 4.18 -10.95 27.20
C GLY A 203 4.91 -10.05 28.20
N SER A 204 6.03 -9.45 27.78
CA SER A 204 6.87 -8.59 28.60
C SER A 204 7.60 -7.52 27.78
N PRO A 205 7.94 -6.34 28.35
CA PRO A 205 8.72 -5.32 27.64
C PRO A 205 10.12 -5.81 27.22
N THR A 206 10.70 -6.77 27.95
CA THR A 206 12.01 -7.36 27.64
C THR A 206 12.03 -8.10 26.31
N GLU A 207 10.89 -8.62 25.86
CA GLU A 207 10.76 -9.30 24.56
C GLU A 207 11.04 -8.40 23.37
N LEU A 208 10.96 -7.06 23.53
CA LEU A 208 11.27 -6.08 22.49
C LEU A 208 12.70 -6.15 21.97
N TRP A 209 13.65 -6.67 22.76
CA TRP A 209 15.05 -6.79 22.32
C TRP A 209 15.61 -8.20 22.46
N SER A 210 15.00 -9.05 23.28
CA SER A 210 15.44 -10.44 23.49
C SER A 210 14.95 -11.40 22.40
N THR A 211 13.88 -11.06 21.67
CA THR A 211 13.31 -11.91 20.61
C THR A 211 13.51 -11.31 19.23
N ASP A 212 13.55 -12.17 18.20
CA ASP A 212 13.63 -11.72 16.80
C ASP A 212 12.39 -10.89 16.42
N TYR A 213 11.19 -11.33 16.82
CA TYR A 213 9.96 -10.57 16.63
C TYR A 213 10.05 -9.17 17.26
N GLY A 214 10.49 -9.08 18.51
CA GLY A 214 10.62 -7.82 19.24
C GLY A 214 11.61 -6.88 18.58
N ARG A 215 12.75 -7.37 18.09
CA ARG A 215 13.74 -6.55 17.39
C ARG A 215 13.15 -5.89 16.15
N VAL A 216 12.38 -6.64 15.35
CA VAL A 216 11.76 -6.04 14.16
C VAL A 216 10.59 -5.13 14.52
N LEU A 217 9.82 -5.45 15.57
CA LEU A 217 8.81 -4.55 16.11
C LEU A 217 9.43 -3.23 16.59
N THR A 218 10.57 -3.28 17.27
CA THR A 218 11.34 -2.11 17.69
C THR A 218 11.79 -1.29 16.48
N ALA A 219 12.31 -1.92 15.44
CA ALA A 219 12.65 -1.23 14.19
C ALA A 219 11.43 -0.54 13.57
N LYS A 220 10.25 -1.19 13.56
CA LYS A 220 8.99 -0.57 13.12
C LYS A 220 8.63 0.64 13.98
N LEU A 221 8.73 0.55 15.30
CA LEU A 221 8.45 1.66 16.22
C LEU A 221 9.35 2.86 15.94
N VAL A 222 10.65 2.65 15.74
CA VAL A 222 11.60 3.71 15.37
C VAL A 222 11.19 4.38 14.07
N VAL A 223 10.88 3.61 13.04
CA VAL A 223 10.43 4.15 11.74
C VAL A 223 9.11 4.92 11.90
N THR A 224 8.17 4.42 12.70
CA THR A 224 6.91 5.11 13.00
C THR A 224 7.17 6.45 13.68
N VAL A 225 8.03 6.52 14.70
CA VAL A 225 8.37 7.78 15.39
C VAL A 225 8.99 8.80 14.42
N VAL A 226 9.88 8.36 13.53
CA VAL A 226 10.46 9.22 12.49
C VAL A 226 9.37 9.76 11.55
N LEU A 227 8.47 8.90 11.07
CA LEU A 227 7.37 9.30 10.20
C LEU A 227 6.39 10.25 10.89
N LEU A 228 6.06 10.03 12.17
CA LEU A 228 5.21 10.93 12.95
C LEU A 228 5.86 12.32 13.13
N THR A 229 7.15 12.35 13.39
CA THR A 229 7.92 13.60 13.53
C THR A 229 7.92 14.37 12.21
N LEU A 230 8.13 13.68 11.09
CA LEU A 230 8.04 14.27 9.75
C LEU A 230 6.63 14.74 9.44
N ALA A 231 5.60 13.95 9.72
CA ALA A 231 4.21 14.32 9.51
C ALA A 231 3.82 15.56 10.34
N TRP A 232 4.26 15.64 11.59
CA TRP A 232 4.05 16.80 12.46
C TRP A 232 4.76 18.05 11.93
N ARG A 233 6.03 17.94 11.52
CA ARG A 233 6.78 19.04 10.88
C ARG A 233 6.13 19.49 9.57
N ASN A 234 5.68 18.54 8.76
CA ASN A 234 4.98 18.80 7.50
C ASN A 234 3.67 19.54 7.76
N ARG A 235 2.92 19.17 8.79
CA ARG A 235 1.66 19.84 9.15
C ARG A 235 1.85 21.21 9.77
N SER A 236 2.86 21.39 10.63
CA SER A 236 3.12 22.65 11.35
C SER A 236 3.82 23.70 10.48
N GLN A 237 4.71 23.30 9.57
CA GLN A 237 5.54 24.24 8.80
C GLN A 237 5.19 24.23 7.30
N TRP A 238 5.17 23.06 6.68
CA TRP A 238 5.03 22.95 5.22
C TRP A 238 3.60 23.22 4.74
N LEU A 239 2.60 22.68 5.43
CA LEU A 239 1.20 22.86 5.06
C LEU A 239 0.76 24.34 5.07
N PRO A 240 1.04 25.15 6.12
CA PRO A 240 0.75 26.58 6.09
C PRO A 240 1.48 27.32 4.96
N ALA A 241 2.76 26.99 4.71
CA ALA A 241 3.53 27.59 3.63
C ALA A 241 2.97 27.24 2.24
N ALA A 242 2.51 26.00 2.04
CA ALA A 242 1.89 25.56 0.79
C ALA A 242 0.53 26.23 0.57
N ARG A 243 -0.31 26.34 1.62
CA ARG A 243 -1.60 27.06 1.56
C ARG A 243 -1.42 28.54 1.20
N ALA A 244 -0.38 29.18 1.73
CA ALA A 244 -0.02 30.56 1.41
C ALA A 244 0.72 30.70 0.05
N HIS A 245 0.81 29.64 -0.77
CA HIS A 245 1.56 29.61 -2.03
C HIS A 245 3.06 29.98 -1.92
N ARG A 246 3.64 29.87 -0.72
CA ARG A 246 5.05 30.16 -0.42
C ARG A 246 5.98 28.96 -0.59
N SER A 247 5.43 27.76 -0.82
CA SER A 247 6.20 26.56 -1.13
C SER A 247 6.28 26.31 -2.63
N SER A 248 7.49 26.13 -3.16
CA SER A 248 7.66 25.73 -4.56
C SER A 248 7.20 24.28 -4.79
N ALA A 249 6.81 23.96 -6.02
CA ALA A 249 6.41 22.59 -6.38
C ALA A 249 7.59 21.60 -6.24
N ALA A 250 8.81 22.04 -6.54
CA ALA A 250 10.02 21.23 -6.39
C ALA A 250 10.29 20.90 -4.92
N LEU A 251 10.17 21.88 -4.02
CA LEU A 251 10.35 21.65 -2.57
C LEU A 251 9.28 20.70 -2.03
N SER A 252 8.02 20.92 -2.41
CA SER A 252 6.91 20.02 -2.04
C SER A 252 7.16 18.60 -2.51
N ARG A 253 7.57 18.41 -3.77
CA ARG A 253 7.87 17.10 -4.34
C ARG A 253 9.06 16.43 -3.66
N ASN A 254 10.14 17.16 -3.35
CA ASN A 254 11.31 16.60 -2.67
C ASN A 254 10.99 16.15 -1.24
N ARG A 255 10.21 16.94 -0.47
CA ARG A 255 9.74 16.53 0.85
C ARG A 255 8.90 15.25 0.79
N SER A 256 7.96 15.19 -0.15
CA SER A 256 7.14 13.99 -0.35
C SER A 256 7.98 12.76 -0.76
N ARG A 257 9.02 12.93 -1.57
CA ARG A 257 9.93 11.83 -1.94
C ARG A 257 10.71 11.28 -0.74
N VAL A 258 11.17 12.16 0.15
CA VAL A 258 11.87 11.74 1.37
C VAL A 258 10.92 10.94 2.28
N GLU A 259 9.71 11.45 2.51
CA GLU A 259 8.69 10.76 3.30
C GLU A 259 8.32 9.40 2.67
N LEU A 260 8.13 9.34 1.36
CA LEU A 260 7.91 8.08 0.62
C LEU A 260 9.07 7.10 0.73
N GLY A 261 10.32 7.58 0.69
CA GLY A 261 11.49 6.71 0.85
C GLY A 261 11.48 6.00 2.20
N ILE A 262 11.14 6.70 3.27
CA ILE A 262 11.04 6.13 4.62
C ILE A 262 9.84 5.17 4.71
N MET A 263 8.71 5.52 4.11
CA MET A 263 7.54 4.63 4.04
C MET A 263 7.83 3.34 3.25
N ALA A 264 8.59 3.43 2.16
CA ALA A 264 9.00 2.26 1.38
C ALA A 264 9.87 1.32 2.23
N VAL A 265 10.81 1.87 3.01
CA VAL A 265 11.57 1.08 3.99
C VAL A 265 10.63 0.39 4.98
N ALA A 266 9.63 1.08 5.52
CA ALA A 266 8.65 0.49 6.43
C ALA A 266 7.87 -0.68 5.80
N VAL A 267 7.43 -0.53 4.54
CA VAL A 267 6.72 -1.57 3.78
C VAL A 267 7.63 -2.75 3.49
N THR A 268 8.88 -2.52 3.09
CA THR A 268 9.86 -3.59 2.85
C THR A 268 10.18 -4.36 4.12
N LEU A 269 10.35 -3.68 5.26
CA LEU A 269 10.52 -4.33 6.57
C LEU A 269 9.29 -5.18 6.92
N ALA A 270 8.08 -4.69 6.66
CA ALA A 270 6.85 -5.46 6.87
C ALA A 270 6.77 -6.71 5.97
N ALA A 271 7.19 -6.61 4.71
CA ALA A 271 7.25 -7.75 3.80
C ALA A 271 8.30 -8.79 4.23
N ALA A 272 9.46 -8.34 4.75
CA ALA A 272 10.49 -9.23 5.26
C ALA A 272 10.01 -10.04 6.48
N LEU A 273 9.36 -9.39 7.45
CA LEU A 273 8.73 -10.04 8.61
C LEU A 273 7.79 -11.16 8.22
N ALA A 274 6.96 -10.94 7.20
CA ALA A 274 5.95 -11.89 6.76
C ALA A 274 6.53 -13.16 6.09
N VAL A 275 7.84 -13.18 5.84
CA VAL A 275 8.56 -14.35 5.29
C VAL A 275 9.40 -15.03 6.37
N THR A 276 9.80 -14.31 7.41
CA THR A 276 10.67 -14.84 8.48
C THR A 276 9.93 -15.32 9.73
N GLY A 277 8.64 -15.01 9.87
CA GLY A 277 7.79 -15.44 10.99
C GLY A 277 6.55 -16.16 10.49
#